data_AF-A0A8T5HWY0-F1
#
_entry.id   AF-A0A8T5HWY0-F1
#
_cell.length_a   1.000
_cell.length_b   1.000
_cell.length_c   1.000
_cell.angle_alpha   90.00
_cell.angle_beta   90.00
_cell.angle_gamma   90.00
#
_symmetry.space_group_name_H-M   'P 1'
#
loop_
_entity.id
_entity.type
_entity.pdbx_description
1 polymer ?
#
loop_
_entity_poly.entity_id
_entity_poly.type
_entity_poly.pdbx_seq_one_letter_code
_entity_poly.pdbx_strand_id
1 'polypeptide(L)'
;MKLSKFLTLDNTETYLNSEVQQTYHSQTGAVEEALKKYSIPCKIAEIAKTGTVRILDMFFGIGYNSAMAIDIALAENPDCKIEIVAVENDPEIIKKISEVKPPIKSYTLYKELVESNEIKENKKFVYENNNIKITLFVNDAKKASKKLPEKYFDAVFYDPFSPKAQPEMWDIDLFQ
;
A
#
# COMPACT_ATOMS: atom_id res chain seq x y z
N MET A 1 -7.37 -18.17 4.65
CA MET A 1 -6.17 -17.59 5.26
C MET A 1 -6.30 -17.44 6.77
N LYS A 2 -5.29 -17.88 7.52
CA LYS A 2 -5.17 -17.59 8.96
C LYS A 2 -4.13 -16.49 9.16
N LEU A 3 -4.62 -15.33 9.58
CA LEU A 3 -3.82 -14.15 9.90
C LEU A 3 -3.61 -14.06 11.41
N SER A 4 -2.38 -13.85 11.85
CA SER A 4 -2.06 -13.56 13.26
C SER A 4 -1.30 -12.25 13.38
N LYS A 5 -1.76 -11.37 14.27
CA LYS A 5 -1.09 -10.10 14.55
C LYS A 5 0.33 -10.35 15.06
N PHE A 6 1.29 -9.55 14.60
CA PHE A 6 2.71 -9.63 14.93
C PHE A 6 3.22 -8.22 15.26
N LEU A 7 4.03 -8.10 16.32
CA LEU A 7 4.66 -6.83 16.70
C LEU A 7 6.13 -6.84 16.24
N THR A 8 6.50 -5.86 15.43
CA THR A 8 7.86 -5.70 14.89
C THR A 8 8.82 -5.07 15.92
N LEU A 9 10.12 -5.06 15.61
CA LEU A 9 11.13 -4.46 16.48
C LEU A 9 11.04 -2.93 16.59
N ASP A 10 10.43 -2.24 15.63
CA ASP A 10 10.10 -0.80 15.71
C ASP A 10 8.78 -0.52 16.48
N ASN A 11 8.21 -1.53 17.16
CA ASN A 11 6.94 -1.48 17.90
C ASN A 11 5.72 -1.16 17.04
N THR A 12 5.75 -1.53 15.76
CA THR A 12 4.59 -1.39 14.87
C THR A 12 3.94 -2.74 14.59
N GLU A 13 2.63 -2.73 14.36
CA GLU A 13 1.87 -3.96 14.18
C GLU A 13 1.87 -4.37 12.70
N THR A 14 1.98 -5.66 12.44
CA THR A 14 1.74 -6.26 11.12
C THR A 14 0.99 -7.58 11.30
N TYR A 15 0.80 -8.33 10.23
CA TYR A 15 0.20 -9.66 10.27
C TYR A 15 1.15 -10.69 9.67
N LEU A 16 1.18 -11.87 10.28
CA LEU A 16 1.76 -13.08 9.72
C LEU A 16 0.66 -13.79 8.91
N ASN A 17 0.95 -14.09 7.65
CA ASN A 17 0.17 -15.02 6.85
C ASN A 17 0.70 -16.44 7.07
N SER A 18 -0.09 -17.30 7.69
CA SER A 18 0.34 -18.66 8.02
C SER A 18 0.46 -19.59 6.82
N GLU A 19 -0.14 -19.26 5.67
CA GLU A 19 -0.07 -20.11 4.48
C GLU A 19 1.30 -19.96 3.81
N VAL A 20 1.81 -18.72 3.73
CA VAL A 20 3.13 -18.41 3.16
C VAL A 20 4.25 -18.32 4.20
N GLN A 21 3.91 -18.37 5.50
CA GLN A 21 4.84 -18.24 6.64
C GLN A 21 5.68 -16.96 6.59
N GLN A 22 5.06 -15.85 6.16
CA GLN A 22 5.69 -14.53 6.06
C GLN A 22 4.79 -13.43 6.61
N THR A 23 5.42 -12.41 7.17
CA THR A 23 4.74 -11.20 7.62
C THR A 23 4.53 -10.24 6.46
N TYR A 24 3.43 -9.48 6.48
CA TYR A 24 3.12 -8.46 5.46
C TYR A 24 4.10 -7.28 5.46
N HIS A 25 4.86 -7.11 6.55
CA HIS A 25 5.97 -6.17 6.62
C HIS A 25 7.16 -6.81 7.33
N SER A 26 8.34 -6.22 7.17
CA SER A 26 9.58 -6.62 7.81
C SER A 26 9.42 -6.73 9.32
N GLN A 27 9.93 -7.81 9.89
CA GLN A 27 9.96 -8.00 11.35
C GLN A 27 10.84 -6.95 12.05
N THR A 28 11.80 -6.34 11.33
CA THR A 28 12.63 -5.26 11.86
C THR A 28 11.85 -3.97 12.06
N GLY A 29 10.79 -3.74 11.28
CA GLY A 29 9.93 -2.58 11.44
C GLY A 29 9.12 -2.25 10.19
N ALA A 30 7.80 -2.16 10.33
CA ALA A 30 6.89 -1.91 9.21
C ALA A 30 6.89 -0.43 8.79
N VAL A 31 7.02 0.49 9.74
CA VAL A 31 7.12 1.92 9.44
C VAL A 31 8.50 2.28 8.92
N GLU A 32 9.55 1.68 9.49
CA GLU A 32 10.91 1.84 8.97
C GLU A 32 11.01 1.35 7.50
N GLU A 33 10.41 0.21 7.18
CA GLU A 33 10.34 -0.32 5.82
C GLU A 33 9.63 0.64 4.85
N ALA A 34 8.41 1.06 5.19
CA ALA A 34 7.62 1.99 4.37
C ALA A 34 8.42 3.27 4.05
N LEU A 35 9.19 3.77 5.00
CA LEU A 35 10.03 4.95 4.80
C LEU A 35 11.29 4.65 3.98
N LYS A 36 12.10 3.68 4.42
CA LYS A 36 13.47 3.48 3.91
C LYS A 36 13.54 2.65 2.62
N LYS A 37 12.56 1.79 2.35
CA LYS A 37 12.52 0.98 1.12
C LYS A 37 11.63 1.57 0.03
N TYR A 38 10.60 2.33 0.40
CA TYR A 38 9.63 2.88 -0.55
C TYR A 38 9.73 4.39 -0.69
N SER A 39 9.33 5.17 0.32
CA SER A 39 9.21 6.63 0.17
C SER A 39 10.52 7.35 -0.14
N ILE A 40 11.61 6.99 0.54
CA ILE A 40 12.94 7.61 0.29
C ILE A 40 13.50 7.20 -1.08
N PRO A 41 13.62 5.90 -1.43
CA PRO A 41 14.20 5.51 -2.72
C PRO A 41 13.39 5.97 -3.93
N CYS A 42 12.06 6.04 -3.79
CA CYS A 42 11.18 6.58 -4.83
C CYS A 42 11.15 8.11 -4.89
N LYS A 43 11.90 8.81 -4.01
CA LYS A 43 12.03 10.27 -3.99
C LYS A 43 10.69 11.00 -3.90
N ILE A 44 9.76 10.49 -3.09
CA ILE A 44 8.40 11.03 -2.97
C ILE A 44 8.39 12.53 -2.63
N ALA A 45 9.28 12.97 -1.73
CA ALA A 45 9.42 14.39 -1.41
C ALA A 45 9.80 15.22 -2.66
N GLU A 46 10.78 14.79 -3.44
CA GLU A 46 11.18 15.53 -4.66
C GLU A 46 10.07 15.57 -5.71
N ILE A 47 9.31 14.48 -5.87
CA ILE A 47 8.15 14.46 -6.77
C ILE A 47 7.07 15.43 -6.26
N ALA A 48 6.83 15.50 -4.95
CA ALA A 48 5.83 16.37 -4.36
C ALA A 48 6.07 17.87 -4.64
N LYS A 49 7.33 18.29 -4.78
CA LYS A 49 7.69 19.66 -5.20
C LYS A 49 7.15 20.04 -6.59
N THR A 50 6.87 19.05 -7.45
CA THR A 50 6.28 19.28 -8.78
C THR A 50 4.78 19.55 -8.72
N GLY A 51 4.15 19.36 -7.55
CA GLY A 51 2.73 19.64 -7.29
C GLY A 51 1.78 18.46 -7.48
N THR A 52 2.24 17.32 -7.96
CA THR A 52 1.43 16.09 -8.07
C THR A 52 2.28 14.84 -7.84
N VAL A 53 1.74 13.86 -7.12
CA VAL A 53 2.35 12.55 -6.86
C VAL A 53 1.32 11.48 -7.19
N ARG A 54 1.65 10.59 -8.15
CA ARG A 54 0.82 9.44 -8.53
C ARG A 54 1.57 8.15 -8.21
N ILE A 55 1.01 7.32 -7.34
CA ILE A 55 1.65 6.09 -6.87
C ILE A 55 0.76 4.90 -7.20
N LEU A 56 1.37 3.86 -7.76
CA LEU A 56 0.80 2.52 -7.80
C LEU A 56 1.33 1.72 -6.61
N ASP A 57 0.45 1.24 -5.74
CA ASP A 57 0.77 0.38 -4.60
C ASP A 57 0.28 -1.05 -4.88
N MET A 58 1.15 -1.86 -5.45
CA MET A 58 0.87 -3.23 -5.85
C MET A 58 1.19 -4.18 -4.69
N PHE A 59 0.26 -5.09 -4.39
CA PHE A 59 0.30 -5.95 -3.18
C PHE A 59 0.18 -5.13 -1.91
N PHE A 60 -0.89 -4.33 -1.86
CA PHE A 60 -1.09 -3.27 -0.89
C PHE A 60 -1.12 -3.74 0.57
N GLY A 61 -1.56 -4.98 0.84
CA GLY A 61 -1.62 -5.54 2.18
C GLY A 61 -2.46 -4.69 3.15
N ILE A 62 -1.78 -4.03 4.09
CA ILE A 62 -2.41 -3.10 5.06
C ILE A 62 -2.11 -1.62 4.77
N GLY A 63 -1.41 -1.28 3.69
CA GLY A 63 -1.30 0.11 3.20
C GLY A 63 -0.26 1.01 3.85
N TYR A 64 0.75 0.47 4.53
CA TYR A 64 1.76 1.29 5.23
C TYR A 64 2.62 2.09 4.24
N ASN A 65 2.98 1.48 3.11
CA ASN A 65 3.88 2.08 2.12
C ASN A 65 3.29 3.36 1.54
N SER A 66 2.08 3.29 0.99
CA SER A 66 1.39 4.47 0.45
C SER A 66 0.91 5.45 1.53
N ALA A 67 0.55 5.01 2.74
CA ALA A 67 0.25 5.92 3.85
C ALA A 67 1.47 6.80 4.22
N MET A 68 2.65 6.17 4.31
CA MET A 68 3.90 6.88 4.55
C MET A 68 4.22 7.85 3.41
N ALA A 69 3.98 7.46 2.16
CA ALA A 69 4.21 8.34 1.01
C ALA A 69 3.31 9.58 1.03
N ILE A 70 2.04 9.45 1.45
CA ILE A 70 1.14 10.60 1.63
C ILE A 70 1.71 11.56 2.69
N ASP A 71 2.14 11.06 3.85
CA ASP A 71 2.73 11.89 4.91
C ASP A 71 3.98 12.64 4.41
N ILE A 72 4.87 11.95 3.69
CA ILE A 72 6.09 12.55 3.13
C ILE A 72 5.76 13.61 2.08
N ALA A 73 4.82 13.34 1.18
CA ALA A 73 4.43 14.29 0.13
C ALA A 73 3.80 15.56 0.72
N LEU A 74 2.90 15.42 1.70
CA LEU A 74 2.26 16.57 2.37
C LEU A 74 3.21 17.36 3.27
N ALA A 75 4.20 16.69 3.88
CA ALA A 75 5.24 17.36 4.65
C ALA A 75 6.12 18.26 3.76
N GLU A 76 6.39 17.83 2.54
CA GLU A 76 7.17 18.61 1.57
C GLU A 76 6.35 19.70 0.88
N ASN A 77 5.12 19.36 0.47
CA ASN A 77 4.21 20.28 -0.21
C ASN A 77 2.76 20.02 0.24
N PRO A 78 2.22 20.82 1.18
CA PRO A 78 0.85 20.66 1.70
C PRO A 78 -0.25 20.75 0.64
N ASP A 79 0.01 21.43 -0.49
CA ASP A 79 -0.94 21.60 -1.60
C ASP A 79 -0.74 20.54 -2.70
N CYS A 80 0.18 19.58 -2.50
CA CYS A 80 0.43 18.51 -3.46
C CYS A 80 -0.84 17.70 -3.72
N LYS A 81 -1.15 17.44 -5.00
CA LYS A 81 -2.20 16.50 -5.39
C LYS A 81 -1.65 15.08 -5.36
N ILE A 82 -2.24 14.23 -4.54
CA ILE A 82 -1.78 12.87 -4.32
C ILE A 82 -2.83 11.90 -4.84
N GLU A 83 -2.45 11.03 -5.78
CA GLU A 83 -3.28 9.93 -6.25
C GLU A 83 -2.60 8.59 -5.95
N ILE A 84 -3.27 7.76 -5.16
CA ILE A 84 -2.86 6.38 -4.89
C ILE A 84 -3.79 5.44 -5.62
N VAL A 85 -3.22 4.52 -6.40
CA VAL A 85 -3.92 3.35 -6.92
C VAL A 85 -3.33 2.13 -6.22
N ALA A 86 -4.13 1.47 -5.39
CA ALA A 86 -3.72 0.31 -4.63
C ALA A 86 -4.41 -0.96 -5.14
N VAL A 87 -3.70 -2.09 -5.15
CA VAL A 87 -4.23 -3.40 -5.55
C VAL A 87 -3.87 -4.43 -4.49
N GLU A 88 -4.88 -5.09 -3.94
CA GLU A 88 -4.75 -6.22 -3.01
C GLU A 88 -5.78 -7.28 -3.38
N ASN A 89 -5.42 -8.56 -3.36
CA ASN A 89 -6.36 -9.63 -3.73
C ASN A 89 -7.06 -10.25 -2.53
N ASP A 90 -6.54 -10.09 -1.31
CA ASP A 90 -7.08 -10.67 -0.10
C ASP A 90 -7.98 -9.68 0.67
N PRO A 91 -9.32 -9.88 0.70
CA PRO A 91 -10.21 -9.07 1.52
C PRO A 91 -9.92 -9.16 3.02
N GLU A 92 -9.38 -10.28 3.50
CA GLU A 92 -9.18 -10.50 4.94
C GLU A 92 -8.04 -9.65 5.48
N ILE A 93 -6.94 -9.47 4.75
CA ILE A 93 -5.87 -8.55 5.18
C ILE A 93 -6.34 -7.09 5.15
N ILE A 94 -7.13 -6.68 4.15
CA ILE A 94 -7.67 -5.31 4.06
C ILE A 94 -8.54 -5.00 5.29
N LYS A 95 -9.36 -5.95 5.75
CA LYS A 95 -10.17 -5.79 6.98
C LYS A 95 -9.32 -5.56 8.23
N LYS A 96 -8.04 -5.95 8.23
CA LYS A 96 -7.11 -5.72 9.35
C LYS A 96 -6.61 -4.29 9.46
N ILE A 97 -6.86 -3.43 8.48
CA ILE A 97 -6.46 -2.02 8.50
C ILE A 97 -7.03 -1.29 9.73
N SER A 98 -8.28 -1.57 10.10
CA SER A 98 -8.93 -0.98 11.29
C SER A 98 -8.32 -1.47 12.62
N GLU A 99 -7.64 -2.63 12.62
CA GLU A 99 -7.11 -3.28 13.83
C GLU A 99 -5.71 -2.82 14.23
N VAL A 100 -5.00 -2.07 13.38
CA VAL A 100 -3.61 -1.62 13.63
C VAL A 100 -3.52 -0.11 13.79
N LYS A 101 -2.51 0.37 14.52
CA LYS A 101 -2.31 1.82 14.76
C LYS A 101 -0.86 2.23 14.53
N PRO A 102 -0.36 2.21 13.28
CA PRO A 102 0.98 2.70 13.00
C PRO A 102 1.08 4.20 13.31
N PRO A 103 2.27 4.69 13.72
CA PRO A 103 2.55 6.12 13.88
C PRO A 103 2.70 6.83 12.52
N ILE A 104 1.75 6.62 11.60
CA ILE A 104 1.65 7.29 10.30
C ILE A 104 0.34 8.09 10.32
N LYS A 105 0.42 9.41 10.17
CA LYS A 105 -0.72 10.32 10.34
C LYS A 105 -1.81 10.04 9.29
N SER A 106 -1.42 9.92 8.03
CA SER A 106 -2.35 9.68 6.92
C SER A 106 -2.90 8.24 6.87
N TYR A 107 -2.47 7.36 7.78
CA TYR A 107 -3.02 6.00 7.85
C TYR A 107 -4.52 5.98 8.21
N THR A 108 -5.02 7.02 8.89
CA THR A 108 -6.44 7.17 9.20
C THR A 108 -7.32 7.22 7.95
N LEU A 109 -6.79 7.65 6.81
CA LEU A 109 -7.52 7.69 5.54
C LEU A 109 -7.91 6.28 5.06
N TYR A 110 -7.02 5.30 5.27
CA TYR A 110 -7.30 3.90 4.95
C TYR A 110 -8.30 3.28 5.93
N LYS A 111 -8.27 3.68 7.20
CA LYS A 111 -9.29 3.27 8.17
C LYS A 111 -10.66 3.77 7.77
N GLU A 112 -10.77 5.05 7.42
CA GLU A 112 -12.02 5.65 6.94
C GLU A 112 -12.51 4.94 5.67
N LEU A 113 -11.61 4.66 4.72
CA LEU A 113 -11.94 3.93 3.50
C LEU A 113 -12.51 2.54 3.80
N VAL A 114 -11.90 1.80 4.73
CA VAL A 114 -12.32 0.43 5.05
C VAL A 114 -13.58 0.40 5.94
N GLU A 115 -13.69 1.28 6.93
CA GLU A 115 -14.84 1.33 7.84
C GLU A 115 -16.13 1.78 7.13
N SER A 116 -16.00 2.57 6.08
CA SER A 116 -17.14 3.04 5.27
C SER A 116 -17.61 2.03 4.22
N ASN A 117 -16.92 0.89 4.06
CA ASN A 117 -17.16 -0.02 2.94
C ASN A 117 -17.22 -1.49 3.36
N GLU A 118 -18.09 -2.26 2.71
CA GLU A 118 -18.08 -3.71 2.84
C GLU A 118 -17.00 -4.31 1.93
N ILE A 119 -15.87 -4.70 2.52
CA ILE A 119 -14.71 -5.24 1.79
C ILE A 119 -15.02 -6.60 1.20
N LYS A 120 -14.99 -6.68 -0.14
CA LYS A 120 -15.28 -7.86 -0.95
C LYS A 120 -14.41 -7.89 -2.20
N GLU A 121 -14.14 -9.09 -2.70
CA GLU A 121 -13.42 -9.30 -3.97
C GLU A 121 -14.11 -8.64 -5.16
N ASN A 122 -13.32 -8.30 -6.17
CA ASN A 122 -13.76 -7.67 -7.42
C ASN A 122 -14.49 -6.33 -7.21
N LYS A 123 -14.17 -5.62 -6.12
CA LYS A 123 -14.69 -4.29 -5.81
C LYS A 123 -13.58 -3.24 -5.88
N LYS A 124 -14.02 -1.99 -5.99
CA LYS A 124 -13.19 -0.80 -5.95
C LYS A 124 -13.74 0.12 -4.88
N PHE A 125 -12.86 0.64 -4.03
CA PHE A 125 -13.19 1.62 -3.00
C PHE A 125 -12.41 2.89 -3.27
N VAL A 126 -13.05 4.04 -3.01
CA VAL A 126 -12.45 5.35 -3.25
C VAL A 126 -12.59 6.20 -2.00
N TYR A 127 -11.47 6.72 -1.54
CA TYR A 127 -11.42 7.86 -0.64
C TYR A 127 -10.99 9.07 -1.46
N GLU A 128 -11.66 10.20 -1.28
CA GLU A 128 -11.31 11.44 -1.98
C GLU A 128 -11.61 12.65 -1.11
N ASN A 129 -10.63 13.54 -1.00
CA ASN A 129 -10.76 14.87 -0.43
C ASN A 129 -10.08 15.90 -1.36
N ASN A 130 -9.90 17.14 -0.89
CA ASN A 130 -9.42 18.26 -1.73
C ASN A 130 -8.16 17.96 -2.55
N ASN A 131 -7.17 17.27 -1.97
CA ASN A 131 -5.89 17.01 -2.64
C ASN A 131 -5.43 15.55 -2.57
N ILE A 132 -6.21 14.65 -1.97
CA ILE A 132 -5.86 13.23 -1.85
C ILE A 132 -6.96 12.38 -2.45
N LYS A 133 -6.58 11.46 -3.32
CA LYS A 133 -7.45 10.43 -3.87
C LYS A 133 -6.79 9.08 -3.73
N ILE A 134 -7.47 8.14 -3.08
CA ILE A 134 -7.03 6.76 -2.91
C ILE A 134 -8.04 5.86 -3.58
N THR A 135 -7.60 5.03 -4.51
CA THR A 135 -8.42 4.01 -5.15
C THR A 135 -7.87 2.64 -4.80
N LEU A 136 -8.59 1.87 -3.98
CA LEU A 136 -8.23 0.50 -3.62
C LEU A 136 -9.05 -0.50 -4.46
N PHE A 137 -8.37 -1.31 -5.24
CA PHE A 137 -8.94 -2.44 -5.96
C PHE A 137 -8.73 -3.72 -5.17
N VAL A 138 -9.82 -4.42 -4.85
CA VAL A 138 -9.76 -5.78 -4.30
C VAL A 138 -9.76 -6.75 -5.47
N ASN A 139 -8.59 -7.02 -6.04
CA ASN A 139 -8.46 -7.75 -7.29
C ASN A 139 -7.09 -8.40 -7.42
N ASP A 140 -7.03 -9.41 -8.28
CA ASP A 140 -5.77 -10.05 -8.66
C ASP A 140 -4.84 -9.07 -9.40
N ALA A 141 -3.56 -9.06 -9.00
CA ALA A 141 -2.54 -8.16 -9.56
C ALA A 141 -2.35 -8.36 -11.07
N LYS A 142 -2.32 -9.61 -11.57
CA LYS A 142 -2.16 -9.90 -13.01
C LYS A 142 -3.36 -9.42 -13.84
N LYS A 143 -4.56 -9.44 -13.26
CA LYS A 143 -5.77 -8.89 -13.91
C LYS A 143 -5.80 -7.36 -13.83
N ALA A 144 -5.33 -6.78 -12.73
CA ALA A 144 -5.30 -5.34 -12.53
C ALA A 144 -4.25 -4.67 -13.44
N SER A 145 -3.05 -5.24 -13.56
CA SER A 145 -1.95 -4.69 -14.35
C SER A 145 -2.34 -4.42 -15.80
N LYS A 146 -3.09 -5.34 -16.42
CA LYS A 146 -3.61 -5.23 -17.80
C LYS A 146 -4.55 -4.06 -18.05
N LYS A 147 -5.03 -3.39 -17.00
CA LYS A 147 -5.95 -2.25 -17.07
C LYS A 147 -5.30 -0.95 -16.62
N LEU A 148 -4.03 -0.98 -16.20
CA LEU A 148 -3.33 0.21 -15.76
C LEU A 148 -2.95 1.08 -16.96
N PRO A 149 -3.00 2.41 -16.81
CA PRO A 149 -2.56 3.33 -17.85
C PRO A 149 -1.04 3.29 -18.02
N GLU A 150 -0.58 3.37 -19.27
CA GLU A 150 0.85 3.54 -19.57
C GLU A 150 1.37 4.91 -19.14
N LYS A 151 2.61 4.97 -18.64
CA LYS A 151 3.35 6.22 -18.33
C LYS A 151 2.58 7.20 -17.43
N TYR A 152 1.83 6.68 -16.47
CA TYR A 152 0.96 7.47 -15.61
C TYR A 152 1.52 7.72 -14.20
N PHE A 153 2.17 6.71 -13.62
CA PHE A 153 2.62 6.74 -12.23
C PHE A 153 4.03 7.33 -12.14
N ASP A 154 4.24 8.15 -11.10
CA ASP A 154 5.54 8.72 -10.76
C ASP A 154 6.38 7.72 -9.94
N ALA A 155 5.71 6.85 -9.18
CA ALA A 155 6.33 5.75 -8.44
C ALA A 155 5.46 4.49 -8.44
N VAL A 156 6.12 3.33 -8.40
CA VAL A 156 5.48 2.01 -8.23
C VAL A 156 6.06 1.36 -6.98
N PHE A 157 5.22 1.10 -5.99
CA PHE A 157 5.54 0.25 -4.85
C PHE A 157 5.13 -1.18 -5.22
N TYR A 158 6.10 -2.08 -5.21
CA TYR A 158 5.91 -3.47 -5.61
C TYR A 158 6.36 -4.37 -4.44
N ASP A 159 5.41 -4.79 -3.62
CA ASP A 159 5.69 -5.44 -2.33
C ASP A 159 5.00 -6.81 -2.15
N PRO A 160 5.11 -7.75 -3.09
CA PRO A 160 4.56 -9.08 -2.88
C PRO A 160 5.37 -9.85 -1.82
N PHE A 161 4.80 -10.94 -1.33
CA PHE A 161 5.57 -11.94 -0.60
C PHE A 161 6.77 -12.43 -1.42
N SER A 162 7.82 -12.88 -0.73
CA SER A 162 9.12 -13.16 -1.35
C SER A 162 9.02 -14.15 -2.53
N PRO A 163 9.96 -14.15 -3.48
CA PRO A 163 9.95 -15.09 -4.62
C PRO A 163 9.95 -16.57 -4.21
N LYS A 164 10.48 -16.90 -3.02
CA LYS A 164 10.45 -18.26 -2.48
C LYS A 164 9.04 -18.67 -2.03
N ALA A 165 8.25 -17.71 -1.54
CA ALA A 165 6.91 -17.94 -1.02
C ALA A 165 5.85 -17.90 -2.13
N GLN A 166 5.96 -16.92 -3.03
CA GLN A 166 5.00 -16.70 -4.12
C GLN A 166 5.69 -16.31 -5.43
N PRO A 167 6.41 -17.24 -6.10
CA PRO A 167 7.15 -16.95 -7.32
C PRO A 167 6.28 -16.40 -8.45
N GLU A 168 4.99 -16.75 -8.49
CA GLU A 168 4.03 -16.28 -9.48
C GLU A 168 3.79 -14.76 -9.43
N MET A 169 4.09 -14.12 -8.31
CA MET A 169 4.05 -12.67 -8.12
C MET A 169 5.34 -11.97 -8.57
N TRP A 170 6.28 -12.71 -9.15
CA TRP A 170 7.55 -12.18 -9.69
C TRP A 170 7.72 -12.55 -11.17
N ASP A 171 6.62 -12.87 -11.82
CA ASP A 171 6.54 -13.21 -13.23
C ASP A 171 6.89 -12.00 -14.11
N ILE A 172 7.59 -12.23 -15.22
CA ILE A 172 8.00 -11.18 -16.15
C ILE A 172 6.78 -10.45 -16.73
N ASP A 173 5.68 -11.17 -16.92
CA ASP A 173 4.43 -10.63 -17.45
C ASP A 173 3.80 -9.56 -16.54
N LEU A 174 4.17 -9.51 -15.25
CA LEU A 174 3.73 -8.43 -14.35
C LEU A 174 4.56 -7.15 -14.47
N PHE A 175 5.80 -7.26 -14.95
CA PHE A 175 6.72 -6.13 -15.11
C PHE A 175 6.63 -5.47 -16.50
N GLN A 176 5.97 -6.13 -17.46
CA GLN A 176 5.72 -5.62 -18.82
C GLN A 176 4.45 -4.78 -18.87
#